data_AF-A0A1M2VVK5-F1
#
_entry.id   AF-A0A1M2VVK5-F1
#
_cell.length_a   1.000
_cell.length_b   1.000
_cell.length_c   1.000
_cell.angle_alpha   90.00
_cell.angle_beta   90.00
_cell.angle_gamma   90.00
#
_symmetry.space_group_name_H-M   'P 1'
#
loop_
_entity.id
_entity.type
_entity.pdbx_description
1 polymer ?
#
loop_
_entity_poly.entity_id
_entity_poly.type
_entity_poly.pdbx_seq_one_letter_code
_entity_poly.pdbx_strand_id
1 'polypeptide(L)'
;MSADPPDAQGLPSDGPTNPATTGNRCQVIPADGEPPCTRAGKLSQVKKGETRKTESGESRILCREHDNERKKLYFSYKATSAEVDGLKMQIVEDASLRRPDNMSMEEVDAAIATREKYENLIDDELNGRESHRKRFVVEGKTRMGAYGRSSDWCLVDDGHATWLESRKGMRAANSTALNRLRRRKDVLVAQEGARKREEEEAQKREREATRILQEERAARVREEERAARLREEAARSRRQEEARRRNQEAEREREEAERNRREIAAREQLEEDRRRRERRQQAEQEEVEKQNALRRTAEQIAALEERNRRREAEEEAVWRAFATTRETQPLLGDPGQSSQQSTLYPQVPRAVGIQPYGSRASPQVADIERQSSEPRSAGEVEAEPSLGVFDICFVLVLGIVVFFIFVKLIG
;
A
#
# COMPACT_ATOMS: atom_id res chain seq x y z
N MET A 1 47.39 31.93 100.41
CA MET A 1 47.94 31.69 99.06
C MET A 1 46.81 31.97 98.08
N SER A 2 46.43 33.23 97.86
CA SER A 2 47.18 34.33 97.22
C SER A 2 47.51 34.01 95.76
N ALA A 3 46.64 34.46 94.87
CA ALA A 3 46.98 34.98 93.54
C ALA A 3 45.70 35.60 92.93
N ASP A 4 45.45 36.86 93.28
CA ASP A 4 44.54 37.72 92.52
C ASP A 4 45.17 38.02 91.15
N PRO A 5 44.45 37.87 90.03
CA PRO A 5 44.90 38.40 88.74
C PRO A 5 44.68 39.92 88.69
N PRO A 6 45.62 40.67 88.09
CA PRO A 6 45.64 42.13 88.14
C PRO A 6 44.59 42.76 87.22
N ASP A 7 44.14 43.92 87.69
CA ASP A 7 43.28 44.90 87.02
C ASP A 7 43.56 45.07 85.52
N ALA A 8 42.62 44.60 84.71
CA ALA A 8 42.47 45.07 83.34
C ALA A 8 41.90 46.50 83.39
N GLN A 9 42.82 47.45 83.38
CA GLN A 9 42.55 48.88 83.21
C GLN A 9 41.61 49.10 82.03
N GLY A 10 40.61 49.95 82.28
CA GLY A 10 39.53 50.26 81.37
C GLY A 10 40.00 50.63 79.97
N LEU A 11 39.59 49.82 79.01
CA LEU A 11 39.39 50.30 77.64
C LEU A 11 38.32 51.39 77.69
N PRO A 12 38.53 52.58 77.12
CA PRO A 12 37.45 53.52 76.92
C PRO A 12 36.40 52.82 76.07
N SER A 13 35.24 52.61 76.67
CA SER A 13 34.02 52.29 75.96
C SER A 13 33.77 53.44 74.99
N ASP A 14 34.21 53.30 73.74
CA ASP A 14 33.70 54.04 72.60
C ASP A 14 32.21 53.68 72.45
N GLY A 15 31.40 54.23 73.35
CA GLY A 15 29.97 54.33 73.14
C GLY A 15 29.78 55.06 71.80
N PRO A 16 28.80 54.65 70.97
CA PRO A 16 28.50 55.35 69.74
C PRO A 16 28.01 56.75 70.13
N THR A 17 28.95 57.68 70.20
CA THR A 17 28.71 59.10 70.30
C THR A 17 27.94 59.44 69.03
N ASN A 18 26.63 59.66 69.19
CA ASN A 18 25.82 60.27 68.16
C ASN A 18 26.59 61.47 67.60
N PRO A 19 26.90 61.52 66.29
CA PRO A 19 27.67 62.61 65.73
C PRO A 19 26.85 63.89 65.93
N ALA A 20 27.35 64.73 66.83
CA ALA A 20 26.84 66.08 67.03
C ALA A 20 26.81 66.80 65.68
N THR A 21 25.60 67.17 65.28
CA THR A 21 25.24 68.05 64.16
C THR A 21 26.18 69.25 64.06
N THR A 22 27.15 69.23 63.13
CA THR A 22 27.70 70.44 62.51
C THR A 22 28.40 70.13 61.19
N GLY A 23 28.00 70.86 60.14
CA GLY A 23 28.57 70.82 58.81
C GLY A 23 27.55 70.34 57.79
N ASN A 24 27.30 71.15 56.76
CA ASN A 24 26.54 70.80 55.56
C ASN A 24 27.22 69.66 54.79
N ARG A 25 27.49 68.51 55.42
CA ARG A 25 28.13 67.34 54.82
C ARG A 25 27.07 66.45 54.19
N CYS A 26 27.49 65.70 53.18
CA CYS A 26 26.63 64.77 52.48
C CYS A 26 26.16 63.66 53.43
N GLN A 27 24.85 63.51 53.57
CA GLN A 27 24.20 62.53 54.43
C GLN A 27 23.75 61.30 53.63
N VAL A 28 24.52 60.81 52.66
CA VAL A 28 24.17 59.55 51.96
C VAL A 28 24.35 58.37 52.92
N ILE A 29 23.53 57.30 52.83
CA ILE A 29 23.83 56.05 53.54
C ILE A 29 24.92 55.32 52.72
N PRO A 30 26.09 55.05 53.30
CA PRO A 30 27.11 54.27 52.61
C PRO A 30 26.57 52.87 52.31
N ALA A 31 26.90 52.34 51.14
CA ALA A 31 26.62 50.95 50.81
C ALA A 31 27.61 50.08 51.59
N ASP A 32 27.33 48.79 51.69
CA ASP A 32 28.19 47.87 52.43
C ASP A 32 29.64 47.98 51.94
N GLY A 33 30.54 48.41 52.84
CA GLY A 33 31.96 48.60 52.56
C GLY A 33 32.39 49.98 52.05
N GLU A 34 31.47 50.91 51.78
CA GLU A 34 31.83 52.28 51.39
C GLU A 34 32.07 53.20 52.61
N PRO A 35 33.08 54.08 52.56
CA PRO A 35 33.27 55.08 53.60
C PRO A 35 32.18 56.18 53.53
N PRO A 36 31.86 56.83 54.67
CA PRO A 36 30.91 57.93 54.68
C PRO A 36 31.40 59.11 53.84
N CYS A 37 30.49 59.71 53.06
CA CYS A 37 30.83 60.84 52.21
C CYS A 37 31.19 62.09 53.02
N THR A 38 32.40 62.59 52.85
CA THR A 38 32.90 63.79 53.56
C THR A 38 32.59 65.10 52.84
N ARG A 39 32.08 65.04 51.61
CA ARG A 39 31.86 66.21 50.75
C ARG A 39 30.75 67.11 51.29
N ALA A 40 30.83 68.41 50.99
CA ALA A 40 29.76 69.34 51.30
C ALA A 40 28.50 69.02 50.47
N GLY A 41 27.39 68.83 51.16
CA GLY A 41 26.06 68.71 50.58
C GLY A 41 25.36 70.06 50.48
N LYS A 42 24.41 70.15 49.55
CA LYS A 42 23.49 71.28 49.44
C LYS A 42 22.15 70.83 50.01
N LEU A 43 21.56 71.64 50.89
CA LEU A 43 20.14 71.50 51.21
C LEU A 43 19.37 71.70 49.90
N SER A 44 18.45 70.78 49.58
CA SER A 44 17.49 70.99 48.50
C SER A 44 16.86 72.37 48.71
N GLN A 45 17.02 73.27 47.74
CA GLN A 45 16.54 74.64 47.87
C GLN A 45 15.03 74.61 48.08
N VAL A 46 14.61 74.82 49.32
CA VAL A 46 13.21 75.09 49.64
C VAL A 46 12.93 76.46 49.05
N LYS A 47 11.93 76.56 48.16
CA LYS A 47 11.53 77.87 47.63
C LYS A 47 11.17 78.76 48.82
N LYS A 48 11.61 80.02 48.79
CA LYS A 48 11.37 81.00 49.85
C LYS A 48 9.85 81.15 50.05
N GLY A 49 9.31 80.53 51.11
CA GLY A 49 7.87 80.51 51.43
C GLY A 49 7.24 79.12 51.55
N GLU A 50 7.89 78.04 51.09
CA GLU A 50 7.42 76.68 51.37
C GLU A 50 7.92 76.24 52.75
N THR A 51 7.01 75.78 53.61
CA THR A 51 7.39 75.02 54.80
C THR A 51 8.12 73.76 54.35
N ARG A 52 9.28 73.49 54.96
CA ARG A 52 10.01 72.23 54.73
C ARG A 52 9.04 71.09 55.03
N LYS A 53 8.68 70.30 54.02
CA LYS A 53 8.10 68.97 54.24
C LYS A 53 9.21 68.08 54.80
N THR A 54 9.52 68.24 56.09
CA THR A 54 10.37 67.31 56.85
C THR A 54 9.68 65.96 57.03
N GLU A 55 8.37 65.90 56.81
CA GLU A 55 7.50 64.73 57.00
C GLU A 55 7.79 63.58 56.03
N SER A 56 8.39 63.81 54.86
CA SER A 56 8.64 62.71 53.90
C SER A 56 9.92 61.91 54.16
N GLY A 57 10.73 62.25 55.17
CA GLY A 57 12.00 61.55 55.43
C GLY A 57 13.08 61.71 54.33
N GLU A 58 12.78 62.39 53.22
CA GLU A 58 13.65 62.56 52.05
C GLU A 58 14.56 63.81 52.12
N SER A 59 14.48 64.57 53.22
CA SER A 59 15.17 65.86 53.39
C SER A 59 16.65 65.71 53.80
N ARG A 60 17.39 64.82 53.15
CA ARG A 60 18.84 64.68 53.36
C ARG A 60 19.63 65.77 52.64
N ILE A 61 20.69 66.24 53.29
CA ILE A 61 21.67 67.12 52.65
C ILE A 61 22.58 66.25 51.78
N LEU A 62 22.45 66.30 50.46
CA LEU A 62 23.27 65.49 49.54
C LEU A 62 24.27 66.36 48.78
N CYS A 63 25.47 65.84 48.52
CA CYS A 63 26.39 66.47 47.56
C CYS A 63 25.85 66.31 46.14
N ARG A 64 26.39 67.09 45.19
CA ARG A 64 25.93 67.08 43.80
C ARG A 64 25.92 65.67 43.17
N GLU A 65 26.94 64.87 43.46
CA GLU A 65 27.05 63.51 42.92
C GLU A 65 26.00 62.57 43.50
N HIS A 66 25.83 62.53 44.82
CA HIS A 66 24.81 61.69 45.46
C HIS A 66 23.38 62.17 45.16
N ASP A 67 23.16 63.48 44.92
CA ASP A 67 21.86 63.98 44.43
C ASP A 67 21.58 63.50 42.99
N ASN A 68 22.61 63.48 42.13
CA ASN A 68 22.49 62.93 40.78
C ASN A 68 22.25 61.41 40.81
N GLU A 69 22.95 60.67 41.67
CA GLU A 69 22.73 59.23 41.88
C GLU A 69 21.31 58.96 42.39
N ARG A 70 20.85 59.71 43.39
CA ARG A 70 19.47 59.64 43.91
C ARG A 70 18.47 59.85 42.77
N LYS A 71 18.60 60.94 42.01
CA LYS A 71 17.72 61.23 40.87
C LYS A 71 17.75 60.10 39.84
N LYS A 72 18.93 59.60 39.50
CA LYS A 72 19.08 58.49 38.54
C LYS A 72 18.34 57.25 39.00
N LEU A 73 18.56 56.82 40.25
CA LEU A 73 17.86 55.66 40.82
C LEU A 73 16.35 55.90 40.93
N TYR A 74 15.94 57.10 41.35
CA TYR A 74 14.54 57.51 41.42
C TYR A 74 13.83 57.41 40.06
N PHE A 75 14.39 58.05 39.04
CA PHE A 75 13.82 58.01 37.69
C PHE A 75 13.86 56.61 37.08
N SER A 76 14.90 55.83 37.37
CA SER A 76 14.99 54.44 36.91
C SER A 76 13.86 53.59 37.45
N TYR A 77 13.67 53.50 38.77
CA TYR A 77 12.59 52.66 39.31
C TYR A 77 11.21 53.22 38.97
N LYS A 78 11.06 54.54 38.78
CA LYS A 78 9.79 55.14 38.34
C LYS A 78 9.45 54.81 36.89
N ALA A 79 10.45 54.75 36.01
CA ALA A 79 10.26 54.28 34.64
C ALA A 79 9.81 52.81 34.65
N THR A 80 10.50 51.95 35.39
CA THR A 80 10.11 50.54 35.56
C THR A 80 8.70 50.42 36.15
N SER A 81 8.35 51.20 37.17
CA SER A 81 7.00 51.23 37.75
C SER A 81 5.92 51.57 36.71
N ALA A 82 6.19 52.51 35.80
CA ALA A 82 5.25 52.86 34.75
C ALA A 82 5.08 51.71 33.73
N GLU A 83 6.15 50.99 33.41
CA GLU A 83 6.09 49.81 32.55
C GLU A 83 5.34 48.64 33.21
N VAL A 84 5.57 48.40 34.50
CA VAL A 84 4.82 47.42 35.30
C VAL A 84 3.34 47.75 35.27
N ASP A 85 2.96 49.00 35.52
CA ASP A 85 1.55 49.41 35.52
C ASP A 85 0.92 49.31 34.12
N GLY A 86 1.68 49.62 33.06
CA GLY A 86 1.25 49.42 31.68
C GLY A 86 0.99 47.95 31.33
N LEU A 87 1.93 47.04 31.66
CA LEU A 87 1.74 45.60 31.46
C LEU A 87 0.62 45.04 32.33
N LYS A 88 0.46 45.53 33.56
CA LYS A 88 -0.65 45.14 34.43
C LYS A 88 -2.00 45.46 33.77
N MET A 89 -2.14 46.66 33.21
CA MET A 89 -3.36 47.04 32.50
C MET A 89 -3.60 46.14 31.28
N GLN A 90 -2.56 45.89 30.47
CA GLN A 90 -2.65 44.96 29.34
C GLN A 90 -3.10 43.57 29.78
N ILE A 91 -2.53 43.03 30.86
CA ILE A 91 -2.89 41.71 31.40
C ILE A 91 -4.34 41.67 31.90
N VAL A 92 -4.83 42.77 32.47
CA VAL A 92 -6.21 42.88 32.96
C VAL A 92 -7.20 42.99 31.80
N GLU A 93 -6.87 43.75 30.77
CA GLU A 93 -7.72 43.97 29.59
C GLU A 93 -7.81 42.74 28.69
N ASP A 94 -6.74 41.96 28.60
CA ASP A 94 -6.72 40.74 27.82
C ASP A 94 -7.66 39.67 28.43
N ALA A 95 -8.83 39.54 27.82
CA ALA A 95 -9.87 38.61 28.22
C ALA A 95 -9.40 37.14 28.12
N SER A 96 -8.47 36.84 27.20
CA SER A 96 -7.93 35.50 27.04
C SER A 96 -7.22 35.07 28.32
N LEU A 97 -6.40 35.94 28.92
CA LEU A 97 -5.64 35.70 30.15
C LEU A 97 -6.50 35.41 31.39
N ARG A 98 -7.81 35.65 31.31
CA ARG A 98 -8.77 35.32 32.38
C ARG A 98 -9.31 33.89 32.28
N ARG A 99 -9.25 33.25 31.11
CA ARG A 99 -9.79 31.91 30.84
C ARG A 99 -8.76 31.05 30.09
N PRO A 100 -7.73 30.54 30.79
CA PRO A 100 -6.65 29.77 30.17
C PRO A 100 -7.11 28.46 29.52
N ASP A 101 -8.28 27.95 29.91
CA ASP A 101 -8.77 26.64 29.45
C ASP A 101 -9.17 26.62 27.96
N ASN A 102 -9.42 27.78 27.35
CA ASN A 102 -9.85 27.88 25.95
C ASN A 102 -8.76 28.43 25.02
N MET A 103 -7.54 28.62 25.54
CA MET A 103 -6.43 29.09 24.73
C MET A 103 -5.88 27.96 23.85
N SER A 104 -5.52 28.34 22.63
CA SER A 104 -4.62 27.58 21.74
C SER A 104 -3.19 27.56 22.29
N MET A 105 -2.36 26.67 21.77
CA MET A 105 -0.96 26.53 22.19
C MET A 105 -0.16 27.83 22.01
N GLU A 106 -0.35 28.52 20.89
CA GLU A 106 0.31 29.79 20.59
C GLU A 106 -0.12 30.91 21.54
N GLU A 107 -1.41 30.99 21.87
CA GLU A 107 -1.94 31.95 22.84
C GLU A 107 -1.40 31.67 24.25
N VAL A 108 -1.29 30.40 24.66
CA VAL A 108 -0.67 30.03 25.95
C VAL A 108 0.79 30.47 26.00
N ASP A 109 1.56 30.26 24.92
CA ASP A 109 2.96 30.66 24.88
C ASP A 109 3.14 32.18 24.91
N ALA A 110 2.32 32.93 24.17
CA ALA A 110 2.32 34.39 24.21
C ALA A 110 1.92 34.94 25.60
N ALA A 111 0.94 34.29 26.24
CA ALA A 111 0.50 34.61 27.59
C ALA A 111 1.61 34.37 28.64
N ILE A 112 2.34 33.26 28.53
CA ILE A 112 3.49 32.95 29.39
C ILE A 112 4.56 34.02 29.20
N ALA A 113 4.96 34.33 27.97
CA ALA A 113 6.00 35.32 27.68
C ALA A 113 5.65 36.71 28.23
N THR A 114 4.38 37.14 28.07
CA THR A 114 3.90 38.43 28.59
C THR A 114 3.96 38.48 30.12
N ARG A 115 3.56 37.39 30.79
CA ARG A 115 3.58 37.32 32.26
C ARG A 115 4.98 37.14 32.84
N GLU A 116 5.89 36.47 32.15
CA GLU A 116 7.30 36.38 32.54
C GLU A 116 7.97 37.76 32.44
N LYS A 117 7.69 38.52 31.38
CA LYS A 117 8.13 39.91 31.28
C LYS A 117 7.59 40.75 32.44
N TYR A 118 6.32 40.60 32.79
CA TYR A 118 5.71 41.31 33.92
C TYR A 118 6.35 40.93 35.27
N GLU A 119 6.67 39.65 35.50
CA GLU A 119 7.36 39.21 36.71
C GLU A 119 8.76 39.85 36.84
N ASN A 120 9.53 39.84 35.75
CA ASN A 120 10.87 40.44 35.72
C ASN A 120 10.83 41.95 36.00
N LEU A 121 9.88 42.67 35.41
CA LEU A 121 9.73 44.11 35.66
C LEU A 121 9.33 44.43 37.11
N ILE A 122 8.50 43.57 37.75
CA ILE A 122 8.20 43.73 39.18
C ILE A 122 9.47 43.54 40.01
N ASP A 123 10.30 42.54 39.68
CA ASP A 123 11.55 42.29 40.40
C ASP A 123 12.53 43.45 40.25
N ASP A 124 12.66 44.01 39.05
CA ASP A 124 13.46 45.21 38.79
C ASP A 124 12.94 46.45 39.54
N GLU A 125 11.61 46.65 39.59
CA GLU A 125 10.99 47.76 40.33
C GLU A 125 11.22 47.63 41.84
N LEU A 126 11.02 46.42 42.40
CA LEU A 126 11.26 46.11 43.80
C LEU A 126 12.72 46.37 44.17
N ASN A 127 13.66 45.80 43.40
CA ASN A 127 15.09 45.96 43.61
C ASN A 127 15.54 47.42 43.48
N GLY A 128 15.04 48.14 42.45
CA GLY A 128 15.36 49.54 42.22
C GLY A 128 14.87 50.45 43.34
N ARG A 129 13.64 50.24 43.82
CA ARG A 129 13.07 51.05 44.90
C ARG A 129 13.69 50.72 46.25
N GLU A 130 13.97 49.45 46.54
CA GLU A 130 14.70 49.06 47.75
C GLU A 130 16.13 49.65 47.75
N SER A 131 16.84 49.59 46.61
CA SER A 131 18.18 50.16 46.48
C SER A 131 18.17 51.67 46.70
N HIS A 132 17.23 52.39 46.07
CA HIS A 132 17.04 53.82 46.31
C HIS A 132 16.77 54.12 47.79
N ARG A 133 15.91 53.32 48.44
CA ARG A 133 15.56 53.49 49.85
C ARG A 133 16.75 53.25 50.78
N LYS A 134 17.40 52.08 50.67
CA LYS A 134 18.59 51.70 51.46
C LYS A 134 19.70 52.74 51.35
N ARG A 135 19.82 53.42 50.20
CA ARG A 135 20.85 54.42 49.93
C ARG A 135 20.52 55.82 50.45
N PHE A 136 19.25 56.25 50.39
CA PHE A 136 18.88 57.65 50.59
C PHE A 136 17.81 57.93 51.67
N VAL A 137 17.07 56.93 52.13
CA VAL A 137 15.98 57.09 53.11
C VAL A 137 16.44 56.54 54.46
N VAL A 138 16.38 57.34 55.52
CA VAL A 138 16.65 56.82 56.88
C VAL A 138 15.45 55.96 57.25
N GLU A 139 15.67 54.70 57.62
CA GLU A 139 14.65 53.98 58.38
C GLU A 139 14.48 54.73 59.70
N GLY A 140 13.41 55.50 59.82
CA GLY A 140 13.07 56.18 61.06
C GLY A 140 12.94 55.11 62.13
N LYS A 141 13.97 54.94 62.97
CA LYS A 141 13.84 54.14 64.19
C LYS A 141 12.71 54.76 64.96
N THR A 142 11.62 54.02 65.11
CA THR A 142 10.50 54.35 66.00
C THR A 142 11.11 54.53 67.38
N ARG A 143 11.46 55.76 67.72
CA ARG A 143 11.90 56.09 69.07
C ARG A 143 10.62 56.12 69.87
N MET A 144 10.16 54.94 70.29
CA MET A 144 9.11 54.78 71.29
C MET A 144 9.59 55.58 72.50
N GLY A 145 9.08 56.80 72.63
CA GLY A 145 9.31 57.61 73.81
C GLY A 145 8.81 56.82 75.01
N ALA A 146 9.61 56.73 76.07
CA ALA A 146 9.29 56.02 77.30
C ALA A 146 8.00 56.52 77.99
N TYR A 147 7.42 57.62 77.51
CA TYR A 147 6.13 58.15 77.95
C TYR A 147 5.12 57.96 76.82
N GLY A 148 4.22 56.98 76.98
CA GLY A 148 3.18 56.59 76.03
C GLY A 148 2.10 57.64 75.75
N ARG A 149 2.48 58.85 75.32
CA ARG A 149 1.59 59.79 74.64
C ARG A 149 1.80 59.67 73.14
N SER A 150 0.93 58.86 72.55
CA SER A 150 0.67 58.70 71.12
C SER A 150 0.21 60.02 70.48
N SER A 151 1.08 61.01 70.30
CA SER A 151 0.73 62.21 69.54
C SER A 151 1.84 62.82 68.69
N ASP A 152 2.96 62.14 68.51
CA ASP A 152 3.90 62.49 67.45
C ASP A 152 3.87 61.37 66.42
N TRP A 153 3.24 61.67 65.28
CA TRP A 153 3.20 60.88 64.07
C TRP A 153 4.63 60.67 63.55
N CYS A 154 5.38 59.81 64.23
CA CYS A 154 6.50 59.11 63.63
C CYS A 154 5.88 58.21 62.57
N LEU A 155 5.56 58.79 61.41
CA LEU A 155 5.31 58.11 60.15
C LEU A 155 6.58 57.34 59.84
N VAL A 156 6.71 56.20 60.53
CA VAL A 156 7.36 55.03 59.99
C VAL A 156 6.82 54.89 58.58
N ASP A 157 7.70 54.52 57.68
CA ASP A 157 7.51 54.46 56.23
C ASP A 157 6.47 53.40 55.80
N ASP A 158 5.27 53.47 56.37
CA ASP A 158 4.13 52.60 56.18
C ASP A 158 3.68 52.64 54.72
N GLY A 159 3.87 53.78 54.04
CA GLY A 159 3.62 53.93 52.62
C GLY A 159 4.51 53.04 51.76
N HIS A 160 5.83 52.98 52.04
CA HIS A 160 6.71 52.05 51.31
C HIS A 160 6.46 50.60 51.69
N ALA A 161 6.30 50.29 52.99
CA ALA A 161 6.04 48.93 53.45
C ALA A 161 4.75 48.37 52.84
N THR A 162 3.67 49.16 52.85
CA THR A 162 2.38 48.79 52.23
C THR A 162 2.51 48.64 50.72
N TRP A 163 3.27 49.52 50.05
CA TRP A 163 3.53 49.39 48.62
C TRP A 163 4.31 48.12 48.29
N LEU A 164 5.33 47.80 49.09
CA LEU A 164 6.20 46.64 48.90
C LEU A 164 5.42 45.35 49.09
N GLU A 165 4.58 45.28 50.11
CA GLU A 165 3.65 44.16 50.32
C GLU A 165 2.67 44.02 49.15
N SER A 166 2.09 45.14 48.68
CA SER A 166 1.19 45.12 47.52
C SER A 166 1.87 44.60 46.25
N ARG A 167 3.10 45.04 45.94
CA ARG A 167 3.87 44.57 44.78
C ARG A 167 4.29 43.11 44.92
N LYS A 168 4.72 42.67 46.11
CA LYS A 168 4.98 41.25 46.39
C LYS A 168 3.73 40.39 46.21
N GLY A 169 2.57 40.88 46.64
CA GLY A 169 1.27 40.24 46.37
C GLY A 169 0.98 40.11 44.88
N MET A 170 1.23 41.16 44.08
CA MET A 170 1.08 41.11 42.63
C MET A 170 2.04 40.11 41.97
N ARG A 171 3.30 40.05 42.42
CA ARG A 171 4.28 39.05 41.98
C ARG A 171 3.81 37.62 42.26
N ALA A 172 3.36 37.35 43.48
CA ALA A 172 2.86 36.04 43.88
C ALA A 172 1.60 35.62 43.10
N ALA A 173 0.67 36.56 42.87
CA ALA A 173 -0.50 36.34 42.03
C ALA A 173 -0.10 36.02 40.58
N ASN A 174 0.90 36.72 40.03
CA ASN A 174 1.40 36.45 38.69
C ASN A 174 2.08 35.09 38.59
N SER A 175 2.92 34.71 39.55
CA SER A 175 3.57 33.39 39.61
C SER A 175 2.53 32.26 39.65
N THR A 176 1.45 32.44 40.41
CA THR A 176 0.32 31.49 40.42
C THR A 176 -0.34 31.39 39.04
N ALA A 177 -0.55 32.50 38.34
CA ALA A 177 -1.11 32.50 37.00
C ALA A 177 -0.17 31.85 35.96
N LEU A 178 1.14 32.13 36.03
CA LEU A 178 2.17 31.48 35.19
C LEU A 178 2.16 29.96 35.37
N ASN A 179 2.09 29.47 36.61
CA ASN A 179 2.00 28.04 36.89
C ASN A 179 0.74 27.40 36.29
N ARG A 180 -0.39 28.11 36.26
CA ARG A 180 -1.61 27.62 35.58
C ARG A 180 -1.44 27.54 34.07
N LEU A 181 -0.83 28.56 33.45
CA LEU A 181 -0.55 28.57 32.01
C LEU A 181 0.42 27.46 31.61
N ARG A 182 1.49 27.24 32.39
CA ARG A 182 2.45 26.15 32.15
C ARG A 182 1.78 24.78 32.22
N ARG A 183 0.93 24.55 33.22
CA ARG A 183 0.13 23.30 33.29
C ARG A 183 -0.80 23.15 32.09
N ARG A 184 -1.42 24.25 31.63
CA ARG A 184 -2.27 24.22 30.43
C ARG A 184 -1.45 23.86 29.18
N LYS A 185 -0.25 24.42 29.04
CA LYS A 185 0.70 24.07 27.98
C LYS A 185 0.99 22.57 27.98
N ASP A 186 1.31 22.00 29.15
CA ASP A 186 1.58 20.57 29.29
C ASP A 186 0.38 19.71 28.85
N VAL A 187 -0.84 20.14 29.20
CA VAL A 187 -2.08 19.46 28.76
C VAL A 187 -2.26 19.52 27.25
N LEU A 188 -2.04 20.69 26.62
CA LEU A 188 -2.14 20.83 25.17
C LEU A 188 -1.11 19.98 24.43
N VAL A 189 0.15 19.97 24.90
CA VAL A 189 1.21 19.12 24.37
C VAL A 189 0.85 17.63 24.51
N ALA A 190 0.27 17.23 25.64
CA ALA A 190 -0.18 15.86 25.84
C ALA A 190 -1.34 15.48 24.90
N GLN A 191 -2.29 16.39 24.65
CA GLN A 191 -3.39 16.18 23.71
C GLN A 191 -2.90 16.04 22.27
N GLU A 192 -1.99 16.90 21.82
CA GLU A 192 -1.37 16.77 20.50
C GLU A 192 -0.57 15.47 20.37
N GLY A 193 0.16 15.09 21.42
CA GLY A 193 0.88 13.82 21.47
C GLY A 193 -0.05 12.61 21.40
N ALA A 194 -1.19 12.64 22.10
CA ALA A 194 -2.20 11.58 22.04
C ALA A 194 -2.83 11.48 20.65
N ARG A 195 -3.19 12.63 20.05
CA ARG A 195 -3.74 12.68 18.69
C ARG A 195 -2.76 12.12 17.65
N LYS A 196 -1.48 12.48 17.73
CA LYS A 196 -0.45 11.92 16.84
C LYS A 196 -0.32 10.41 16.98
N ARG A 197 -0.35 9.88 18.20
CA ARG A 197 -0.33 8.42 18.42
C ARG A 197 -1.56 7.72 17.84
N GLU A 198 -2.74 8.33 17.97
CA GLU A 198 -3.97 7.81 17.39
C GLU A 198 -3.91 7.83 15.86
N GLU A 199 -3.42 8.91 15.25
CA GLU A 199 -3.21 9.01 13.80
C GLU A 199 -2.17 7.97 13.30
N GLU A 200 -1.08 7.75 14.04
CA GLU A 200 -0.09 6.71 13.74
C GLU A 200 -0.66 5.29 13.86
N GLU A 201 -1.47 5.02 14.90
CA GLU A 201 -2.16 3.73 15.04
C GLU A 201 -3.18 3.52 13.91
N ALA A 202 -3.95 4.55 13.54
CA ALA A 202 -4.90 4.49 12.44
C ALA A 202 -4.18 4.17 11.12
N GLN A 203 -3.08 4.87 10.81
CA GLN A 203 -2.26 4.57 9.64
C GLN A 203 -1.67 3.16 9.67
N LYS A 204 -1.25 2.67 10.84
CA LYS A 204 -0.75 1.29 10.98
C LYS A 204 -1.85 0.28 10.68
N ARG A 205 -3.07 0.49 11.19
CA ARG A 205 -4.24 -0.37 10.91
C ARG A 205 -4.62 -0.34 9.44
N GLU A 206 -4.56 0.82 8.78
CA GLU A 206 -4.82 0.94 7.35
C GLU A 206 -3.76 0.19 6.51
N ARG A 207 -2.48 0.32 6.87
CA ARG A 207 -1.37 -0.43 6.23
C ARG A 207 -1.50 -1.94 6.45
N GLU A 208 -1.94 -2.36 7.62
CA GLU A 208 -2.17 -3.78 7.89
C GLU A 208 -3.38 -4.32 7.15
N ALA A 209 -4.49 -3.57 7.11
CA ALA A 209 -5.68 -3.94 6.34
C ALA A 209 -5.37 -4.06 4.84
N THR A 210 -4.62 -3.12 4.29
CA THR A 210 -4.18 -3.17 2.89
C THR A 210 -3.23 -4.34 2.62
N ARG A 211 -2.31 -4.66 3.55
CA ARG A 211 -1.46 -5.86 3.45
C ARG A 211 -2.30 -7.14 3.43
N ILE A 212 -3.27 -7.28 4.34
CA ILE A 212 -4.16 -8.45 4.41
C ILE A 212 -4.95 -8.59 3.11
N LEU A 213 -5.51 -7.50 2.57
CA LEU A 213 -6.23 -7.52 1.30
C LEU A 213 -5.33 -7.94 0.12
N GLN A 214 -4.06 -7.51 0.11
CA GLN A 214 -3.09 -7.94 -0.89
C GLN A 214 -2.72 -9.42 -0.74
N GLU A 215 -2.52 -9.89 0.48
CA GLU A 215 -2.27 -11.30 0.78
C GLU A 215 -3.45 -12.19 0.37
N GLU A 216 -4.69 -11.77 0.65
CA GLU A 216 -5.90 -12.48 0.24
C GLU A 216 -6.04 -12.54 -1.29
N ARG A 217 -5.78 -11.43 -1.99
CA ARG A 217 -5.76 -11.40 -3.46
C ARG A 217 -4.68 -12.33 -4.01
N ALA A 218 -3.47 -12.29 -3.45
CA ALA A 218 -2.39 -13.17 -3.85
C ALA A 218 -2.67 -14.66 -3.53
N ALA A 219 -3.44 -14.96 -2.48
CA ALA A 219 -3.89 -16.30 -2.17
C ALA A 219 -4.95 -16.79 -3.17
N ARG A 220 -5.93 -15.95 -3.52
CA ARG A 220 -6.95 -16.25 -4.55
C ARG A 220 -6.33 -16.51 -5.91
N VAL A 221 -5.37 -15.69 -6.34
CA VAL A 221 -4.63 -15.93 -7.60
C VAL A 221 -3.89 -17.26 -7.57
N ARG A 222 -3.21 -17.58 -6.46
CA ARG A 222 -2.53 -18.87 -6.29
C ARG A 222 -3.50 -20.05 -6.31
N GLU A 223 -4.70 -19.91 -5.76
CA GLU A 223 -5.73 -20.94 -5.80
C GLU A 223 -6.30 -21.11 -7.22
N GLU A 224 -6.56 -20.01 -7.93
CA GLU A 224 -7.02 -20.03 -9.32
C GLU A 224 -5.98 -20.66 -10.25
N GLU A 225 -4.70 -20.34 -10.09
CA GLU A 225 -3.61 -21.00 -10.80
C GLU A 225 -3.53 -22.50 -10.52
N ARG A 226 -3.71 -22.93 -9.26
CA ARG A 226 -3.76 -24.35 -8.90
C ARG A 226 -4.96 -25.04 -9.56
N ALA A 227 -6.13 -24.42 -9.53
CA ALA A 227 -7.31 -24.94 -10.19
C ALA A 227 -7.14 -25.02 -11.72
N ALA A 228 -6.50 -24.02 -12.34
CA ALA A 228 -6.17 -24.01 -13.75
C ALA A 228 -5.19 -25.14 -14.11
N ARG A 229 -4.13 -25.34 -13.32
CA ARG A 229 -3.18 -26.45 -13.50
C ARG A 229 -3.87 -27.81 -13.40
N LEU A 230 -4.73 -28.01 -12.41
CA LEU A 230 -5.52 -29.24 -12.27
C LEU A 230 -6.45 -29.46 -13.47
N ARG A 231 -7.08 -28.41 -14.00
CA ARG A 231 -7.91 -28.50 -15.21
C ARG A 231 -7.08 -28.83 -16.45
N GLU A 232 -5.90 -28.24 -16.60
CA GLU A 232 -4.97 -28.51 -17.71
C GLU A 232 -4.42 -29.94 -17.63
N GLU A 233 -4.08 -30.42 -16.44
CA GLU A 233 -3.62 -31.78 -16.19
C GLU A 233 -4.74 -32.81 -16.46
N ALA A 234 -5.98 -32.54 -16.02
CA ALA A 234 -7.14 -33.36 -16.35
C ALA A 234 -7.45 -33.35 -17.86
N ALA A 235 -7.24 -32.23 -18.56
CA ALA A 235 -7.36 -32.15 -20.02
C ALA A 235 -6.25 -32.94 -20.72
N ARG A 236 -5.00 -32.86 -20.24
CA ARG A 236 -3.88 -33.66 -20.74
C ARG A 236 -4.10 -35.15 -20.53
N SER A 237 -4.57 -35.56 -19.35
CA SER A 237 -4.91 -36.95 -19.05
C SER A 237 -5.99 -37.48 -19.99
N ARG A 238 -7.07 -36.72 -20.21
CA ARG A 238 -8.12 -37.09 -21.18
C ARG A 238 -7.58 -37.24 -22.60
N ARG A 239 -6.70 -36.33 -23.05
CA ARG A 239 -6.06 -36.45 -24.38
C ARG A 239 -5.15 -37.68 -24.48
N GLN A 240 -4.40 -38.01 -23.42
CA GLN A 240 -3.57 -39.21 -23.39
C GLN A 240 -4.42 -40.50 -23.37
N GLU A 241 -5.52 -40.51 -22.62
CA GLU A 241 -6.44 -41.63 -22.58
C GLU A 241 -7.17 -41.82 -23.92
N GLU A 242 -7.60 -40.73 -24.57
CA GLU A 242 -8.18 -40.76 -25.91
C GLU A 242 -7.16 -41.24 -26.95
N ALA A 243 -5.90 -40.79 -26.87
CA ALA A 243 -4.83 -41.28 -27.73
C ALA A 243 -4.54 -42.78 -27.53
N ARG A 244 -4.56 -43.26 -26.28
CA ARG A 244 -4.45 -44.70 -25.96
C ARG A 244 -5.63 -45.48 -26.53
N ARG A 245 -6.87 -44.98 -26.40
CA ARG A 245 -8.06 -45.58 -26.99
C ARG A 245 -7.95 -45.68 -28.51
N ARG A 246 -7.58 -44.59 -29.19
CA ARG A 246 -7.40 -44.59 -30.65
C ARG A 246 -6.30 -45.55 -31.10
N ASN A 247 -5.21 -45.69 -30.33
CA ASN A 247 -4.18 -46.69 -30.62
C ASN A 247 -4.70 -48.12 -30.43
N GLN A 248 -5.44 -48.41 -29.36
CA GLN A 248 -6.05 -49.73 -29.14
C GLN A 248 -7.10 -50.06 -30.21
N GLU A 249 -7.87 -49.07 -30.65
CA GLU A 249 -8.87 -49.23 -31.71
C GLU A 249 -8.20 -49.46 -33.07
N ALA A 250 -7.14 -48.71 -33.38
CA ALA A 250 -6.33 -48.93 -34.58
C ALA A 250 -5.59 -50.29 -34.56
N GLU A 251 -5.18 -50.77 -33.40
CA GLU A 251 -4.59 -52.09 -33.23
C GLU A 251 -5.62 -53.21 -33.47
N ARG A 252 -6.82 -53.07 -32.90
CA ARG A 252 -7.95 -53.99 -33.17
C ARG A 252 -8.36 -53.99 -34.63
N GLU A 253 -8.41 -52.82 -35.28
CA GLU A 253 -8.73 -52.71 -36.71
C GLU A 253 -7.65 -53.38 -37.57
N ARG A 254 -6.37 -53.29 -37.18
CA ARG A 254 -5.28 -54.02 -37.84
C ARG A 254 -5.40 -55.53 -37.65
N GLU A 255 -5.71 -56.00 -36.44
CA GLU A 255 -5.93 -57.42 -36.16
C GLU A 255 -7.15 -57.97 -36.94
N GLU A 256 -8.25 -57.20 -37.00
CA GLU A 256 -9.45 -57.56 -37.75
C GLU A 256 -9.19 -57.56 -39.26
N ALA A 257 -8.46 -56.57 -39.78
CA ALA A 257 -8.01 -56.55 -41.17
C ALA A 257 -7.07 -57.72 -41.50
N GLU A 258 -6.18 -58.12 -40.59
CA GLU A 258 -5.33 -59.29 -40.77
C GLU A 258 -6.13 -60.59 -40.74
N ARG A 259 -7.12 -60.70 -39.84
CA ARG A 259 -8.03 -61.84 -39.77
C ARG A 259 -8.86 -61.97 -41.04
N ASN A 260 -9.38 -60.87 -41.56
CA ASN A 260 -10.14 -60.83 -42.80
C ASN A 260 -9.25 -61.19 -44.00
N ARG A 261 -8.00 -60.71 -44.06
CA ARG A 261 -7.02 -61.14 -45.09
C ARG A 261 -6.75 -62.64 -45.05
N ARG A 262 -6.63 -63.23 -43.84
CA ARG A 262 -6.45 -64.68 -43.68
C ARG A 262 -7.69 -65.47 -44.11
N GLU A 263 -8.89 -64.94 -43.84
CA GLU A 263 -10.15 -65.58 -44.27
C GLU A 263 -10.32 -65.53 -45.79
N ILE A 264 -10.00 -64.40 -46.44
CA ILE A 264 -10.01 -64.26 -47.89
C ILE A 264 -9.01 -65.23 -48.53
N ALA A 265 -7.76 -65.29 -48.02
CA ALA A 265 -6.75 -66.22 -48.51
C ALA A 265 -7.17 -67.70 -48.34
N ALA A 266 -7.84 -68.05 -47.25
CA ALA A 266 -8.36 -69.39 -47.03
C ALA A 266 -9.51 -69.74 -48.00
N ARG A 267 -10.38 -68.78 -48.31
CA ARG A 267 -11.44 -68.97 -49.33
C ARG A 267 -10.86 -69.13 -50.73
N GLU A 268 -9.86 -68.33 -51.09
CA GLU A 268 -9.17 -68.45 -52.37
C GLU A 268 -8.45 -69.80 -52.53
N GLN A 269 -7.80 -70.30 -51.47
CA GLN A 269 -7.19 -71.63 -51.49
C GLN A 269 -8.22 -72.75 -51.66
N LEU A 270 -9.37 -72.66 -50.98
CA LEU A 270 -10.48 -73.61 -51.14
C LEU A 270 -11.06 -73.59 -52.56
N GLU A 271 -11.18 -72.41 -53.16
CA GLU A 271 -11.68 -72.27 -54.53
C GLU A 271 -10.66 -72.78 -55.56
N GLU A 272 -9.37 -72.55 -55.33
CA GLU A 272 -8.30 -73.10 -56.18
C GLU A 272 -8.26 -74.63 -56.12
N ASP A 273 -8.41 -75.21 -54.93
CA ASP A 273 -8.50 -76.66 -54.74
C ASP A 273 -9.74 -77.26 -55.41
N ARG A 274 -10.88 -76.57 -55.36
CA ARG A 274 -12.09 -76.97 -56.09
C ARG A 274 -11.85 -77.00 -57.60
N ARG A 275 -11.24 -75.94 -58.16
CA ARG A 275 -10.87 -75.87 -59.58
C ARG A 275 -9.82 -76.92 -59.98
N ARG A 276 -8.92 -77.34 -59.07
CA ARG A 276 -8.00 -78.46 -59.32
C ARG A 276 -8.73 -79.79 -59.39
N ARG A 277 -9.71 -80.02 -58.52
CA ARG A 277 -10.55 -81.24 -58.54
C ARG A 277 -11.42 -81.31 -59.79
N GLU A 278 -12.04 -80.21 -60.18
CA GLU A 278 -12.84 -80.11 -61.42
C GLU A 278 -11.99 -80.42 -62.66
N ARG A 279 -10.76 -79.90 -62.74
CA ARG A 279 -9.83 -80.22 -63.84
C ARG A 279 -9.42 -81.69 -63.89
N ARG A 280 -9.23 -82.33 -62.73
CA ARG A 280 -8.95 -83.78 -62.66
C ARG A 280 -10.14 -84.61 -63.13
N GLN A 281 -11.36 -84.23 -62.73
CA GLN A 281 -12.58 -84.90 -63.19
C GLN A 281 -12.81 -84.73 -64.70
N GLN A 282 -12.51 -83.55 -65.25
CA GLN A 282 -12.57 -83.34 -66.70
C GLN A 282 -11.53 -84.18 -67.44
N ALA A 283 -10.30 -84.28 -66.93
CA ALA A 283 -9.27 -85.14 -67.52
C ALA A 283 -9.65 -86.63 -67.49
N GLU A 284 -10.24 -87.11 -66.38
CA GLU A 284 -10.75 -88.48 -66.27
C GLU A 284 -11.91 -88.74 -67.23
N GLN A 285 -12.85 -87.78 -67.39
CA GLN A 285 -13.92 -87.90 -68.37
C GLN A 285 -13.40 -87.94 -69.81
N GLU A 286 -12.41 -87.12 -70.15
CA GLU A 286 -11.79 -87.11 -71.47
C GLU A 286 -11.04 -88.43 -71.75
N GLU A 287 -10.43 -89.03 -70.73
CA GLU A 287 -9.76 -90.33 -70.84
C GLU A 287 -10.76 -91.48 -71.06
N VAL A 288 -11.91 -91.46 -70.39
CA VAL A 288 -13.02 -92.40 -70.61
C VAL A 288 -13.62 -92.22 -72.00
N GLU A 289 -13.79 -90.99 -72.48
CA GLU A 289 -14.25 -90.72 -73.85
C GLU A 289 -13.25 -91.22 -74.89
N LYS A 290 -11.94 -91.03 -74.67
CA LYS A 290 -10.89 -91.60 -75.53
C LYS A 290 -10.93 -93.12 -75.56
N GLN A 291 -11.09 -93.79 -74.42
CA GLN A 291 -11.26 -95.25 -74.40
C GLN A 291 -12.52 -95.72 -75.15
N ASN A 292 -13.64 -95.02 -74.98
CA ASN A 292 -14.87 -95.33 -75.70
C ASN A 292 -14.77 -95.03 -77.21
N ALA A 293 -14.00 -94.02 -77.62
CA ALA A 293 -13.70 -93.75 -79.02
C ALA A 293 -12.83 -94.85 -79.62
N LEU A 294 -11.79 -95.30 -78.91
CA LEU A 294 -10.94 -96.41 -79.32
C LEU A 294 -11.72 -97.73 -79.46
N ARG A 295 -12.65 -97.99 -78.54
CA ARG A 295 -13.54 -99.15 -78.62
C ARG A 295 -14.48 -99.09 -79.83
N ARG A 296 -15.06 -97.91 -80.12
CA ARG A 296 -15.87 -97.70 -81.34
C ARG A 296 -15.06 -97.89 -82.62
N THR A 297 -13.80 -97.46 -82.65
CA THR A 297 -12.93 -97.71 -83.81
C THR A 297 -12.56 -99.20 -83.94
N ALA A 298 -12.34 -99.91 -82.84
CA ALA A 298 -12.09 -101.36 -82.86
C ALA A 298 -13.32 -102.14 -83.36
N GLU A 299 -14.53 -101.76 -82.94
CA GLU A 299 -15.79 -102.33 -83.43
C GLU A 299 -15.99 -102.05 -84.94
N GLN A 300 -15.61 -100.86 -85.43
CA GLN A 300 -15.64 -100.53 -86.86
C GLN A 300 -14.63 -101.34 -87.68
N ILE A 301 -13.42 -101.57 -87.15
CA ILE A 301 -12.40 -102.41 -87.78
C ILE A 301 -12.87 -103.86 -87.85
N ALA A 302 -13.41 -104.41 -86.75
CA ALA A 302 -13.97 -105.75 -86.72
C ALA A 302 -15.15 -105.93 -87.71
N ALA A 303 -16.03 -104.93 -87.83
CA ALA A 303 -17.12 -104.94 -88.80
C ALA A 303 -16.61 -104.87 -90.25
N LEU A 304 -15.53 -104.11 -90.50
CA LEU A 304 -14.86 -104.06 -91.81
C LEU A 304 -14.18 -105.38 -92.16
N GLU A 305 -13.49 -106.02 -91.20
CA GLU A 305 -12.89 -107.34 -91.37
C GLU A 305 -13.93 -108.41 -91.67
N GLU A 306 -15.09 -108.38 -91.00
CA GLU A 306 -16.17 -109.32 -91.30
C GLU A 306 -16.77 -109.08 -92.70
N ARG A 307 -16.87 -107.81 -93.12
CA ARG A 307 -17.28 -107.45 -94.48
C ARG A 307 -16.27 -107.93 -95.53
N ASN A 308 -14.98 -107.87 -95.21
CA ASN A 308 -13.92 -108.38 -96.08
C ASN A 308 -13.91 -109.90 -96.14
N ARG A 309 -14.13 -110.62 -95.04
CA ARG A 309 -14.30 -112.09 -95.08
C ARG A 309 -15.51 -112.52 -95.93
N ARG A 310 -16.60 -111.75 -95.90
CA ARG A 310 -17.76 -112.01 -96.78
C ARG A 310 -17.41 -111.77 -98.25
N ARG A 311 -16.67 -110.69 -98.56
CA ARG A 311 -16.17 -110.43 -99.90
C ARG A 311 -15.16 -111.47 -100.37
N GLU A 312 -14.24 -111.92 -99.52
CA GLU A 312 -13.30 -113.00 -99.83
C GLU A 312 -14.03 -114.34 -100.07
N ALA A 313 -15.11 -114.63 -99.32
CA ALA A 313 -15.95 -115.81 -99.56
C ALA A 313 -16.77 -115.70 -100.86
N GLU A 314 -17.26 -114.50 -101.20
CA GLU A 314 -17.90 -114.21 -102.49
C GLU A 314 -16.90 -114.30 -103.64
N GLU A 315 -15.69 -113.76 -103.48
CA GLU A 315 -14.60 -113.84 -104.45
C GLU A 315 -14.10 -115.29 -104.62
N GLU A 316 -13.98 -116.09 -103.55
CA GLU A 316 -13.70 -117.52 -103.66
C GLU A 316 -14.81 -118.28 -104.40
N ALA A 317 -16.07 -117.91 -104.19
CA ALA A 317 -17.20 -118.49 -104.94
C ALA A 317 -17.17 -118.08 -106.42
N VAL A 318 -16.80 -116.83 -106.71
CA VAL A 318 -16.61 -116.31 -108.08
C VAL A 318 -15.40 -116.97 -108.74
N TRP A 319 -14.27 -117.13 -108.06
CA TRP A 319 -13.07 -117.82 -108.57
C TRP A 319 -13.32 -119.30 -108.82
N ARG A 320 -14.14 -119.98 -108.00
CA ARG A 320 -14.59 -121.35 -108.30
C ARG A 320 -15.49 -121.43 -109.54
N ALA A 321 -16.27 -120.39 -109.82
CA ALA A 321 -17.09 -120.30 -111.03
C ALA A 321 -16.30 -119.86 -112.28
N PHE A 322 -15.22 -119.10 -112.11
CA PHE A 322 -14.39 -118.57 -113.22
C PHE A 322 -13.22 -119.50 -113.62
N ALA A 323 -12.93 -120.54 -112.84
CA ALA A 323 -11.84 -121.51 -113.08
C ALA A 323 -12.16 -122.63 -114.10
N THR A 324 -13.26 -122.52 -114.85
CA THR A 324 -13.44 -123.25 -116.11
C THR A 324 -13.58 -122.28 -117.28
N THR A 325 -12.39 -121.83 -117.72
CA THR A 325 -12.02 -121.51 -119.12
C THR A 325 -12.75 -120.32 -119.75
N ARG A 326 -12.07 -119.27 -120.25
CA ARG A 326 -10.92 -119.32 -121.16
C ARG A 326 -10.44 -117.88 -121.46
N GLU A 327 -9.16 -117.78 -121.82
CA GLU A 327 -8.57 -116.81 -122.75
C GLU A 327 -8.16 -115.38 -122.30
N THR A 328 -6.82 -115.22 -122.24
CA THR A 328 -5.97 -114.15 -122.84
C THR A 328 -5.96 -112.71 -122.29
N GLN A 329 -4.87 -112.37 -121.56
CA GLN A 329 -3.82 -111.32 -121.80
C GLN A 329 -4.16 -109.97 -122.54
N PRO A 330 -3.34 -108.87 -122.42
CA PRO A 330 -2.81 -108.17 -121.23
C PRO A 330 -2.67 -106.60 -121.40
N LEU A 331 -2.24 -105.92 -120.32
CA LEU A 331 -1.31 -104.75 -120.25
C LEU A 331 -1.68 -103.28 -120.62
N LEU A 332 -1.04 -102.37 -119.81
CA LEU A 332 -0.79 -100.90 -119.92
C LEU A 332 -1.88 -99.98 -119.33
N GLY A 333 -1.63 -98.96 -118.51
CA GLY A 333 -0.41 -98.34 -117.96
C GLY A 333 -0.80 -97.12 -117.09
N ASP A 334 -0.03 -96.89 -116.02
CA ASP A 334 0.04 -95.71 -115.14
C ASP A 334 0.56 -94.47 -115.93
N PRO A 335 0.84 -93.27 -115.37
CA PRO A 335 0.57 -92.70 -114.02
C PRO A 335 0.21 -91.19 -114.04
N GLY A 336 0.14 -90.58 -112.84
CA GLY A 336 0.59 -89.19 -112.63
C GLY A 336 -0.43 -88.30 -111.91
N GLN A 337 -0.40 -88.19 -110.58
CA GLN A 337 0.48 -87.34 -109.75
C GLN A 337 0.08 -85.87 -109.60
N SER A 338 0.23 -85.44 -108.35
CA SER A 338 0.69 -84.12 -107.88
C SER A 338 -0.39 -83.13 -107.44
N SER A 339 -0.20 -82.29 -106.43
CA SER A 339 0.73 -82.27 -105.28
C SER A 339 0.48 -80.97 -104.51
N GLN A 340 0.68 -81.03 -103.18
CA GLN A 340 1.34 -79.99 -102.35
C GLN A 340 0.61 -78.63 -102.14
N GLN A 341 0.82 -77.83 -101.07
CA GLN A 341 1.72 -77.83 -99.90
C GLN A 341 1.33 -76.71 -98.91
N SER A 342 1.80 -76.82 -97.66
CA SER A 342 2.40 -75.75 -96.80
C SER A 342 1.48 -74.65 -96.22
N THR A 343 1.66 -74.03 -95.03
CA THR A 343 2.71 -73.99 -93.97
C THR A 343 2.20 -73.11 -92.79
N LEU A 344 2.96 -73.12 -91.67
CA LEU A 344 3.23 -72.02 -90.70
C LEU A 344 2.63 -72.08 -89.27
N TYR A 345 3.52 -71.68 -88.34
CA TYR A 345 3.55 -71.76 -86.86
C TYR A 345 3.71 -70.30 -86.29
N PRO A 346 3.98 -70.07 -84.97
CA PRO A 346 3.12 -69.63 -83.84
C PRO A 346 3.32 -68.14 -83.38
N GLN A 347 2.80 -67.73 -82.20
CA GLN A 347 3.45 -66.84 -81.17
C GLN A 347 2.50 -66.39 -80.02
N VAL A 348 3.07 -66.01 -78.86
CA VAL A 348 2.46 -65.54 -77.57
C VAL A 348 3.03 -64.11 -77.26
N PRO A 349 2.96 -63.52 -76.04
CA PRO A 349 1.93 -62.72 -75.30
C PRO A 349 2.26 -61.20 -75.12
N ARG A 350 1.34 -60.35 -74.57
CA ARG A 350 1.58 -59.38 -73.44
C ARG A 350 0.42 -58.41 -73.13
N ALA A 351 0.46 -57.93 -71.88
CA ALA A 351 -0.43 -57.04 -71.13
C ALA A 351 -0.42 -55.55 -71.53
N VAL A 352 -1.43 -54.79 -71.04
CA VAL A 352 -1.57 -53.35 -70.65
C VAL A 352 -3.10 -53.08 -70.69
N GLY A 353 -3.83 -52.39 -69.82
CA GLY A 353 -3.60 -51.46 -68.71
C GLY A 353 -4.90 -50.62 -68.64
N ILE A 354 -5.51 -50.43 -67.48
CA ILE A 354 -6.72 -49.60 -67.33
C ILE A 354 -6.64 -48.77 -66.04
N GLN A 355 -6.55 -47.44 -66.19
CA GLN A 355 -7.41 -46.41 -65.59
C GLN A 355 -6.70 -45.10 -65.17
N PRO A 356 -7.46 -43.97 -65.13
CA PRO A 356 -6.92 -42.62 -65.23
C PRO A 356 -7.41 -41.64 -64.13
N TYR A 357 -7.02 -40.37 -64.29
CA TYR A 357 -7.70 -39.11 -63.91
C TYR A 357 -8.00 -38.70 -62.46
N GLY A 358 -7.48 -37.51 -62.12
CA GLY A 358 -8.21 -36.41 -61.46
C GLY A 358 -8.28 -36.46 -59.92
N SER A 359 -8.41 -35.38 -59.15
CA SER A 359 -8.53 -33.94 -59.40
C SER A 359 -8.49 -33.25 -58.03
N ARG A 360 -7.72 -32.15 -57.90
CA ARG A 360 -8.22 -30.80 -57.54
C ARG A 360 -8.99 -30.63 -56.21
N ALA A 361 -8.46 -29.79 -55.31
CA ALA A 361 -9.09 -28.53 -54.84
C ALA A 361 -8.58 -28.10 -53.44
N SER A 362 -8.04 -26.89 -53.36
CA SER A 362 -8.14 -26.00 -52.17
C SER A 362 -9.55 -25.36 -52.16
N PRO A 363 -10.04 -24.66 -51.11
CA PRO A 363 -9.52 -23.35 -50.70
C PRO A 363 -9.73 -22.93 -49.21
N GLN A 364 -9.29 -21.69 -48.96
CA GLN A 364 -9.35 -20.76 -47.81
C GLN A 364 -10.66 -20.72 -46.99
N VAL A 365 -10.62 -20.14 -45.78
CA VAL A 365 -11.52 -19.06 -45.28
C VAL A 365 -10.87 -18.38 -44.06
N ALA A 366 -11.17 -17.09 -43.91
CA ALA A 366 -10.63 -16.06 -43.02
C ALA A 366 -11.37 -15.92 -41.66
N ASP A 367 -11.07 -14.80 -40.97
CA ASP A 367 -11.87 -14.04 -39.97
C ASP A 367 -11.72 -14.42 -38.48
N ILE A 368 -11.80 -13.55 -37.45
CA ILE A 368 -12.04 -12.11 -37.24
C ILE A 368 -11.79 -11.79 -35.73
N GLU A 369 -11.46 -10.53 -35.40
CA GLU A 369 -11.62 -9.74 -34.14
C GLU A 369 -11.38 -10.31 -32.73
N ARG A 370 -10.68 -9.50 -31.89
CA ARG A 370 -11.18 -9.15 -30.55
C ARG A 370 -10.62 -7.83 -30.00
N GLN A 371 -11.52 -6.89 -29.75
CA GLN A 371 -11.36 -5.66 -28.96
C GLN A 371 -11.44 -5.96 -27.45
N SER A 372 -10.74 -5.16 -26.63
CA SER A 372 -10.93 -5.11 -25.16
C SER A 372 -10.97 -3.67 -24.63
N SER A 373 -12.18 -3.27 -24.25
CA SER A 373 -12.61 -2.47 -23.10
C SER A 373 -11.58 -1.71 -22.22
N GLU A 374 -11.84 -0.41 -21.99
CA GLU A 374 -11.83 0.24 -20.66
C GLU A 374 -12.75 1.49 -20.67
N PRO A 375 -13.59 1.70 -19.63
CA PRO A 375 -14.19 3.00 -19.33
C PRO A 375 -13.66 3.55 -18.01
N ARG A 376 -13.39 4.86 -17.95
CA ARG A 376 -13.15 5.56 -16.69
C ARG A 376 -13.95 6.86 -16.63
N SER A 377 -14.73 6.93 -15.56
CA SER A 377 -15.69 7.93 -15.12
C SER A 377 -15.06 9.14 -14.44
N ALA A 378 -15.61 10.32 -14.69
CA ALA A 378 -15.77 11.46 -13.76
C ALA A 378 -16.74 12.44 -14.46
N GLY A 379 -17.83 12.95 -13.90
CA GLY A 379 -18.27 13.05 -12.51
C GLY A 379 -18.55 14.52 -12.23
N GLU A 380 -19.74 15.02 -12.58
CA GLU A 380 -20.18 16.37 -12.23
C GLU A 380 -21.70 16.34 -12.00
N VAL A 381 -22.08 16.35 -10.72
CA VAL A 381 -23.48 16.46 -10.28
C VAL A 381 -23.50 17.60 -9.27
N GLU A 382 -24.14 18.69 -9.67
CA GLU A 382 -24.48 19.83 -8.83
C GLU A 382 -25.45 19.37 -7.74
N ALA A 383 -25.10 19.64 -6.48
CA ALA A 383 -25.96 19.39 -5.33
C ALA A 383 -26.36 20.72 -4.69
N GLU A 384 -27.68 20.95 -4.63
CA GLU A 384 -28.30 22.05 -3.89
C GLU A 384 -27.99 21.98 -2.39
N PRO A 385 -27.86 23.13 -1.70
CA PRO A 385 -27.53 23.16 -0.28
C PRO A 385 -28.75 22.76 0.55
N SER A 386 -28.71 21.57 1.12
CA SER A 386 -29.64 21.15 2.18
C SER A 386 -29.38 21.98 3.45
N LEU A 387 -30.33 22.84 3.81
CA LEU A 387 -30.41 23.55 5.08
C LEU A 387 -30.34 22.56 6.25
N GLY A 388 -29.15 22.42 6.83
CA GLY A 388 -28.87 21.54 7.94
C GLY A 388 -29.36 22.12 9.27
N VAL A 389 -29.63 21.23 10.22
CA VAL A 389 -30.08 21.49 11.61
C VAL A 389 -29.24 22.57 12.34
N PHE A 390 -28.02 22.82 11.89
CA PHE A 390 -27.14 23.89 12.40
C PHE A 390 -27.71 25.30 12.18
N ASP A 391 -28.41 25.57 11.08
CA ASP A 391 -28.97 26.90 10.83
C ASP A 391 -30.15 27.22 11.77
N ILE A 392 -30.93 26.21 12.15
CA ILE A 392 -32.04 26.38 13.09
C ILE A 392 -31.51 26.72 14.49
N CYS A 393 -30.42 26.07 14.92
CA CYS A 393 -29.77 26.38 16.19
C CYS A 393 -29.13 27.77 16.17
N PHE A 394 -28.54 28.19 15.06
CA PHE A 394 -27.91 29.51 14.94
C PHE A 394 -28.94 30.65 15.02
N VAL A 395 -30.09 30.50 14.33
CA VAL A 395 -31.18 31.48 14.36
C VAL A 395 -31.82 31.58 15.76
N LEU A 396 -31.96 30.46 16.48
CA LEU A 396 -32.49 30.46 17.85
C LEU A 396 -31.57 31.16 18.86
N VAL A 397 -30.25 30.91 18.77
CA VAL A 397 -29.28 31.55 19.66
C VAL A 397 -29.21 33.06 19.42
N LEU A 398 -29.21 33.49 18.15
CA LEU A 398 -29.25 34.91 17.79
C LEU A 398 -30.54 35.59 18.28
N GLY A 399 -31.69 34.93 18.13
CA GLY A 399 -32.97 35.44 18.63
C GLY A 399 -32.98 35.67 20.15
N ILE A 400 -32.43 34.73 20.92
CA ILE A 400 -32.36 34.84 22.40
C ILE A 400 -31.42 35.99 22.81
N VAL A 401 -30.26 36.13 22.17
CA VAL A 401 -29.31 37.19 22.49
C VAL A 401 -29.91 38.57 22.20
N VAL A 402 -30.57 38.75 21.04
CA VAL A 402 -31.24 40.00 20.69
C VAL A 402 -32.38 40.32 21.67
N PHE A 403 -33.16 39.31 22.07
CA PHE A 403 -34.23 39.48 23.06
C PHE A 403 -33.70 39.96 24.42
N PHE A 404 -32.62 39.37 24.94
CA PHE A 404 -32.02 39.79 26.21
C PHE A 404 -31.45 41.21 26.15
N ILE A 405 -30.83 41.59 25.03
CA ILE A 405 -30.35 42.97 24.84
C ILE A 405 -31.52 43.95 24.81
N PHE A 406 -32.60 43.61 24.12
CA PHE A 406 -33.78 44.46 23.99
C PHE A 406 -34.51 44.66 25.33
N VAL A 407 -34.72 43.59 26.11
CA VAL A 407 -35.32 43.67 27.46
C VAL A 407 -34.48 44.53 28.39
N LYS A 408 -33.15 44.44 28.30
CA LYS A 408 -32.23 45.23 29.14
C LYS A 408 -32.15 46.71 28.75
N LEU A 409 -32.50 47.06 27.51
CA LEU A 409 -32.47 48.44 27.03
C LEU A 409 -33.79 49.20 27.24
N ILE A 410 -34.91 48.48 27.39
CA ILE A 410 -36.24 49.08 27.58
C ILE A 410 -36.69 49.04 29.06
N GLY A 411 -36.14 48.12 29.86
CA GLY A 411 -36.46 47.94 31.28
C GLY A 411 -35.75 48.90 32.24
#